data_AF-A0A7C4HSB5-F1
#
_entry.id   AF-A0A7C4HSB5-F1
#
_cell.length_a   1.000
_cell.length_b   1.000
_cell.length_c   1.000
_cell.angle_alpha   90.00
_cell.angle_beta   90.00
_cell.angle_gamma   90.00
#
_symmetry.space_group_name_H-M   'P 1'
#
loop_
_entity.id
_entity.type
_entity.pdbx_description
1 polymer ?
#
loop_
_entity_poly.entity_id
_entity_poly.type
_entity_poly.pdbx_seq_one_letter_code
_entity_poly.pdbx_strand_id
1 'polypeptide(L)'
;MAERRQGARRSRIPRGPRKARGAQQGADPRTDRALSQRPGRQRVRGARSAARAFAGQEDSRGRMGSVRQPACQRLVVPARGPRRSGRHVAARTLCRQARARTAVRYACRGFRPSDAAARRGVDRVVKTERERAKTRRREEEQRSHAKARRREEEQKAHAKARRREEGETSVFRVFASSRETASRFPLRVFALGIVLALAALPTRAASFAEFDRRAAAGERLTVAFFGASLTWGANATDPNRTSYRALVARRLEERYPAARFRFVDAAIGGTDSTLGVFRLDRDVLAHRPDLVFLDFTANDTITTADAGSLAAYEALIRRIITEADAPLVQMILPFKWDLKTPLEKLHRRTAHLKLAEAYGCAVGDAVARLKAGVQAGAQDPELLWPHDPAHPGDAGYAEFAAAAWEAFERAVAEKRACRAPSEPLHGDLFLTSRRARLAEPGPLPSGWQRDAPHVQAANYDMLMSRWLDALVVARGGATNPAPLRLVFQARFVLLFGEGTVKTGKFRARLDGAPLTWNLKKTPQTLFDPGHLARRIGGTTHLVQVLIKDGDPATPHLLEIEPVLAGPDEELRLESVCVAGGPATVRGAERAP
;
A
#
# COMPACT_ATOMS: atom_id res chain seq x y z
N MET A 1 5.74 -40.98 51.37
CA MET A 1 5.81 -39.84 52.32
C MET A 1 5.25 -38.61 51.61
N ALA A 2 4.54 -37.65 52.22
CA ALA A 2 3.72 -37.66 53.43
C ALA A 2 2.76 -36.44 53.40
N GLU A 3 1.54 -36.64 53.91
CA GLU A 3 0.57 -35.74 54.60
C GLU A 3 0.72 -34.19 54.62
N ARG A 4 -0.35 -33.36 54.77
CA ARG A 4 -1.68 -33.50 55.45
C ARG A 4 -2.82 -32.86 54.59
N ARG A 5 -4.07 -33.39 54.53
CA ARG A 5 -5.25 -33.29 55.47
C ARG A 5 -5.80 -31.85 55.64
N GLN A 6 -7.10 -31.50 55.59
CA GLN A 6 -8.44 -32.18 55.57
C GLN A 6 -9.44 -31.40 54.63
N GLY A 7 -10.71 -31.74 54.36
CA GLY A 7 -11.54 -32.95 54.59
C GLY A 7 -13.06 -32.69 54.86
N ALA A 8 -13.95 -33.57 54.36
CA ALA A 8 -15.42 -33.75 54.69
C ALA A 8 -16.47 -32.71 54.17
N ARG A 9 -17.75 -33.04 53.83
CA ARG A 9 -18.49 -34.33 53.63
C ARG A 9 -19.88 -34.18 52.92
N ARG A 10 -20.26 -35.14 52.04
CA ARG A 10 -21.64 -35.65 51.65
C ARG A 10 -22.60 -34.70 50.88
N SER A 11 -23.58 -35.11 50.04
CA SER A 11 -24.15 -36.40 49.48
C SER A 11 -24.87 -36.09 48.11
N ARG A 12 -25.01 -36.92 47.04
CA ARG A 12 -25.51 -38.32 46.80
C ARG A 12 -27.04 -38.49 47.02
N ILE A 13 -27.89 -39.21 46.24
CA ILE A 13 -27.91 -40.02 44.96
C ILE A 13 -29.44 -40.27 44.58
N PRO A 14 -29.98 -40.86 43.46
CA PRO A 14 -29.50 -41.58 42.22
C PRO A 14 -29.79 -40.76 40.91
N ARG A 15 -29.88 -41.18 39.61
CA ARG A 15 -29.72 -42.41 38.76
C ARG A 15 -30.92 -43.34 38.35
N GLY A 16 -31.37 -43.25 37.06
CA GLY A 16 -31.88 -44.36 36.19
C GLY A 16 -33.37 -44.33 35.74
N PRO A 17 -33.83 -45.12 34.71
CA PRO A 17 -33.15 -46.07 33.80
C PRO A 17 -33.37 -45.82 32.26
N ARG A 18 -33.31 -46.86 31.39
CA ARG A 18 -33.28 -46.83 29.89
C ARG A 18 -34.17 -47.93 29.22
N LYS A 19 -34.43 -47.80 27.89
CA LYS A 19 -34.84 -48.79 26.84
C LYS A 19 -36.31 -48.71 26.36
N ALA A 20 -36.75 -49.22 25.18
CA ALA A 20 -36.19 -49.35 23.80
C ALA A 20 -37.19 -50.05 22.83
N ARG A 21 -37.07 -49.84 21.50
CA ARG A 21 -37.86 -50.49 20.37
C ARG A 21 -39.33 -50.00 20.26
N GLY A 22 -40.09 -50.14 19.15
CA GLY A 22 -39.87 -50.83 17.85
C GLY A 22 -40.29 -50.00 16.60
N ALA A 23 -40.77 -50.64 15.52
CA ALA A 23 -40.88 -50.04 14.16
C ALA A 23 -42.20 -50.38 13.40
N GLN A 24 -42.25 -50.05 12.09
CA GLN A 24 -43.34 -50.27 11.07
C GLN A 24 -44.54 -49.29 11.11
N GLN A 25 -45.37 -49.15 10.05
CA GLN A 25 -45.15 -48.95 8.59
C GLN A 25 -46.52 -48.65 7.90
N GLY A 26 -46.54 -47.87 6.81
CA GLY A 26 -47.74 -47.63 5.96
C GLY A 26 -48.82 -46.70 6.54
N ALA A 27 -49.87 -46.28 5.81
CA ALA A 27 -50.07 -46.14 4.36
C ALA A 27 -51.31 -45.21 4.09
N ASP A 28 -51.37 -44.59 2.90
CA ASP A 28 -52.47 -43.78 2.33
C ASP A 28 -53.71 -44.69 2.01
N PRO A 29 -54.94 -44.24 1.57
CA PRO A 29 -55.30 -42.90 1.04
C PRO A 29 -56.78 -42.40 1.21
N ARG A 30 -57.15 -41.31 0.49
CA ARG A 30 -58.51 -40.94 -0.05
C ARG A 30 -59.58 -40.44 0.96
N THR A 31 -60.69 -39.75 0.61
CA THR A 31 -61.30 -39.10 -0.61
C THR A 31 -62.41 -38.13 -0.10
N ASP A 32 -63.02 -37.14 -0.79
CA ASP A 32 -62.76 -36.30 -1.98
C ASP A 32 -63.89 -35.20 -2.05
N ARG A 33 -63.74 -34.16 -2.90
CA ARG A 33 -64.81 -33.28 -3.49
C ARG A 33 -65.66 -32.35 -2.60
N ALA A 34 -66.29 -31.28 -3.12
CA ALA A 34 -66.00 -30.40 -4.29
C ALA A 34 -67.00 -29.21 -4.37
N LEU A 35 -66.60 -28.14 -5.09
CA LEU A 35 -67.44 -27.11 -5.74
C LEU A 35 -68.32 -26.21 -4.82
N SER A 36 -68.57 -24.92 -5.10
CA SER A 36 -68.20 -23.99 -6.20
C SER A 36 -68.07 -22.54 -5.60
N GLN A 37 -67.94 -21.40 -6.29
CA GLN A 37 -68.04 -21.03 -7.71
C GLN A 37 -67.13 -19.81 -8.06
N ARG A 38 -67.67 -18.76 -8.69
CA ARG A 38 -67.09 -17.46 -9.10
C ARG A 38 -68.25 -16.44 -9.27
N PRO A 39 -68.06 -15.10 -9.32
CA PRO A 39 -67.01 -14.38 -10.07
C PRO A 39 -66.40 -13.14 -9.39
N GLY A 40 -65.44 -12.48 -10.05
CA GLY A 40 -64.94 -11.15 -9.64
C GLY A 40 -63.58 -10.77 -10.22
N ARG A 41 -63.41 -9.49 -10.60
CA ARG A 41 -62.13 -8.84 -10.98
C ARG A 41 -61.27 -8.66 -9.70
N GLN A 42 -59.94 -8.45 -9.73
CA GLN A 42 -59.04 -7.93 -10.76
C GLN A 42 -57.59 -8.44 -10.49
N ARG A 43 -56.67 -8.43 -11.48
CA ARG A 43 -55.28 -8.89 -11.31
C ARG A 43 -54.30 -7.73 -11.07
N VAL A 44 -53.43 -7.86 -10.07
CA VAL A 44 -52.07 -7.28 -10.06
C VAL A 44 -51.09 -8.37 -9.61
N ARG A 45 -49.95 -8.52 -10.30
CA ARG A 45 -48.89 -9.48 -9.93
C ARG A 45 -47.53 -8.79 -9.89
N GLY A 46 -46.86 -8.94 -8.75
CA GLY A 46 -45.43 -8.72 -8.43
C GLY A 46 -44.54 -7.94 -9.40
N ALA A 47 -44.01 -6.82 -8.92
CA ALA A 47 -42.81 -6.20 -9.50
C ALA A 47 -41.54 -6.97 -9.08
N ARG A 48 -40.71 -7.33 -10.06
CA ARG A 48 -39.32 -7.76 -9.84
C ARG A 48 -38.37 -6.57 -9.98
N SER A 49 -37.15 -6.76 -9.48
CA SER A 49 -35.96 -5.94 -9.72
C SER A 49 -35.84 -5.36 -11.14
N ALA A 50 -35.44 -4.10 -11.25
CA ALA A 50 -34.94 -3.49 -12.48
C ALA A 50 -33.59 -2.80 -12.26
N ALA A 51 -32.71 -2.92 -13.26
CA ALA A 51 -31.47 -2.18 -13.41
C ALA A 51 -31.18 -2.07 -14.92
N ARG A 52 -30.33 -1.13 -15.32
CA ARG A 52 -30.20 -0.56 -16.69
C ARG A 52 -31.37 0.37 -17.07
N ALA A 53 -31.22 1.27 -18.04
CA ALA A 53 -30.09 2.05 -18.57
C ALA A 53 -30.66 2.99 -19.65
N PHE A 54 -30.01 4.10 -19.98
CA PHE A 54 -30.27 4.79 -21.24
C PHE A 54 -29.03 5.44 -21.86
N ALA A 55 -28.94 5.29 -23.18
CA ALA A 55 -28.15 6.08 -24.12
C ALA A 55 -28.94 6.06 -25.44
N GLY A 56 -29.08 7.18 -26.14
CA GLY A 56 -29.86 7.23 -27.38
C GLY A 56 -30.41 8.62 -27.78
N GLN A 57 -29.57 9.38 -28.49
CA GLN A 57 -29.87 9.98 -29.80
C GLN A 57 -30.94 11.10 -29.99
N GLU A 58 -30.43 12.32 -30.22
CA GLU A 58 -30.73 13.34 -31.25
C GLU A 58 -32.11 14.06 -31.45
N ASP A 59 -31.97 15.38 -31.69
CA ASP A 59 -32.81 16.38 -32.41
C ASP A 59 -34.28 16.62 -31.96
N SER A 60 -34.68 17.82 -31.49
CA SER A 60 -34.78 18.99 -32.39
C SER A 60 -35.14 20.34 -31.72
N ARG A 61 -34.59 21.42 -32.33
CA ARG A 61 -35.10 22.82 -32.44
C ARG A 61 -35.83 23.49 -31.23
N GLY A 62 -35.19 24.50 -30.60
CA GLY A 62 -35.89 25.44 -29.69
C GLY A 62 -35.10 26.69 -29.26
N ARG A 63 -35.37 27.83 -29.90
CA ARG A 63 -34.97 29.24 -29.59
C ARG A 63 -33.95 29.53 -28.46
N MET A 64 -32.85 30.22 -28.80
CA MET A 64 -31.97 30.87 -27.81
C MET A 64 -32.62 32.10 -27.17
N GLY A 65 -32.46 32.25 -25.84
CA GLY A 65 -32.55 33.52 -25.12
C GLY A 65 -31.16 33.94 -24.62
N SER A 66 -30.84 35.24 -24.63
CA SER A 66 -29.49 35.74 -24.39
C SER A 66 -29.26 36.22 -22.95
N VAL A 67 -28.19 35.74 -22.32
CA VAL A 67 -27.62 36.32 -21.08
C VAL A 67 -26.10 36.43 -21.23
N ARG A 68 -25.52 37.53 -20.75
CA ARG A 68 -24.10 37.87 -20.91
C ARG A 68 -23.24 37.23 -19.80
N GLN A 69 -22.02 36.79 -20.15
CA GLN A 69 -20.94 36.55 -19.18
C GLN A 69 -19.98 37.75 -19.14
N PRO A 70 -19.49 38.17 -17.95
CA PRO A 70 -18.39 39.13 -17.84
C PRO A 70 -17.02 38.45 -18.10
N ALA A 71 -16.01 39.25 -18.44
CA ALA A 71 -14.72 38.74 -18.92
C ALA A 71 -13.77 38.26 -17.81
N CYS A 72 -13.01 37.19 -18.09
CA CYS A 72 -11.99 36.64 -17.20
C CYS A 72 -10.59 37.22 -17.53
N GLN A 73 -9.95 37.88 -16.55
CA GLN A 73 -8.62 38.46 -16.71
C GLN A 73 -7.52 37.38 -16.65
N ARG A 74 -6.52 37.47 -17.53
CA ARG A 74 -5.36 36.56 -17.53
C ARG A 74 -4.20 37.12 -16.69
N LEU A 75 -3.99 36.55 -15.50
CA LEU A 75 -2.71 36.65 -14.80
C LEU A 75 -1.74 35.56 -15.29
N VAL A 76 -0.47 35.92 -15.52
CA VAL A 76 0.56 35.03 -16.07
C VAL A 76 1.65 34.81 -15.03
N VAL A 77 1.86 33.55 -14.62
CA VAL A 77 2.94 33.14 -13.71
C VAL A 77 3.78 32.03 -14.38
N PRO A 78 5.12 32.14 -14.44
CA PRO A 78 5.95 31.21 -15.22
C PRO A 78 6.32 29.94 -14.45
N ALA A 79 5.84 28.79 -14.92
CA ALA A 79 6.20 27.49 -14.33
C ALA A 79 7.69 27.13 -14.54
N ARG A 80 8.42 26.93 -13.44
CA ARG A 80 9.72 26.24 -13.41
C ARG A 80 9.55 24.83 -12.84
N GLY A 81 9.67 23.80 -13.70
CA GLY A 81 9.67 22.39 -13.30
C GLY A 81 10.96 21.67 -13.72
N PRO A 82 11.50 20.72 -12.93
CA PRO A 82 12.81 20.12 -13.17
C PRO A 82 12.83 19.00 -14.23
N ARG A 83 14.04 18.69 -14.73
CA ARG A 83 14.31 17.58 -15.69
C ARG A 83 14.92 16.36 -15.00
N ARG A 84 14.51 15.16 -15.45
CA ARG A 84 15.28 13.91 -15.72
C ARG A 84 14.24 12.83 -16.11
N SER A 85 14.49 11.81 -16.93
CA SER A 85 15.54 11.45 -17.92
C SER A 85 14.92 10.32 -18.79
N GLY A 86 15.38 9.91 -19.98
CA GLY A 86 16.60 10.26 -20.72
C GLY A 86 16.80 9.38 -21.98
N ARG A 87 15.77 9.18 -22.81
CA ARG A 87 15.85 8.55 -24.15
C ARG A 87 14.68 9.03 -25.04
N HIS A 88 14.86 10.15 -25.77
CA HIS A 88 14.03 10.61 -26.92
C HIS A 88 14.47 12.04 -27.34
N VAL A 89 15.63 12.18 -28.00
CA VAL A 89 16.19 13.49 -28.38
C VAL A 89 16.05 13.82 -29.88
N ALA A 90 16.04 12.80 -30.77
CA ALA A 90 15.88 13.03 -32.21
C ALA A 90 14.45 13.52 -32.58
N ALA A 91 13.42 12.75 -32.23
CA ALA A 91 12.05 12.97 -32.73
C ALA A 91 11.39 14.29 -32.27
N ARG A 92 11.77 14.84 -31.11
CA ARG A 92 11.09 16.02 -30.53
C ARG A 92 11.52 17.37 -31.15
N THR A 93 12.63 17.42 -31.86
CA THR A 93 13.14 18.66 -32.48
C THR A 93 12.31 19.08 -33.69
N LEU A 94 12.02 18.13 -34.59
CA LEU A 94 11.18 18.34 -35.78
C LEU A 94 9.75 18.76 -35.40
N CYS A 95 9.13 18.08 -34.44
CA CYS A 95 7.75 18.38 -34.02
C CYS A 95 7.60 19.79 -33.42
N ARG A 96 8.62 20.32 -32.72
CA ARG A 96 8.59 21.69 -32.18
C ARG A 96 8.83 22.76 -33.26
N GLN A 97 9.69 22.51 -34.25
CA GLN A 97 9.84 23.43 -35.39
C GLN A 97 8.56 23.48 -36.26
N ALA A 98 7.88 22.34 -36.43
CA ALA A 98 6.57 22.30 -37.10
C ALA A 98 5.53 23.16 -36.36
N ARG A 99 5.32 22.93 -35.06
CA ARG A 99 4.32 23.70 -34.28
C ARG A 99 4.60 25.20 -34.22
N ALA A 100 5.87 25.62 -34.21
CA ALA A 100 6.24 27.04 -34.32
C ALA A 100 5.84 27.65 -35.69
N ARG A 101 6.03 26.91 -36.79
CA ARG A 101 5.61 27.36 -38.13
C ARG A 101 4.09 27.41 -38.29
N THR A 102 3.33 26.51 -37.66
CA THR A 102 1.86 26.54 -37.69
C THR A 102 1.30 27.73 -36.89
N ALA A 103 1.85 28.02 -35.71
CA ALA A 103 1.37 29.10 -34.85
C ALA A 103 1.47 30.49 -35.52
N VAL A 104 2.53 30.73 -36.31
CA VAL A 104 2.72 32.00 -37.04
C VAL A 104 1.76 32.14 -38.23
N ARG A 105 1.24 31.05 -38.82
CA ARG A 105 0.28 31.11 -39.94
C ARG A 105 -1.14 31.49 -39.54
N TYR A 106 -1.53 31.34 -38.28
CA TYR A 106 -2.89 31.66 -37.80
C TYR A 106 -3.04 33.06 -37.18
N ALA A 107 -1.94 33.79 -36.97
CA ALA A 107 -1.95 35.13 -36.37
C ALA A 107 -1.86 36.29 -37.42
N CYS A 108 -1.87 35.98 -38.72
CA CYS A 108 -1.65 36.96 -39.79
C CYS A 108 -2.69 36.88 -40.91
N ARG A 109 -3.99 36.97 -40.57
CA ARG A 109 -5.03 37.45 -41.48
C ARG A 109 -5.56 38.78 -40.93
N GLY A 110 -5.07 39.90 -41.47
CA GLY A 110 -5.50 41.25 -41.06
C GLY A 110 -4.42 42.21 -40.57
N PHE A 111 -3.22 42.23 -41.18
CA PHE A 111 -2.32 43.39 -41.07
C PHE A 111 -1.45 43.51 -42.33
N ARG A 112 -1.28 44.72 -42.88
CA ARG A 112 -0.33 45.00 -43.98
C ARG A 112 1.05 45.31 -43.38
N PRO A 113 2.17 44.85 -43.98
CA PRO A 113 3.50 44.97 -43.37
C PRO A 113 4.21 46.27 -43.76
N SER A 114 4.31 47.22 -42.85
CA SER A 114 5.18 48.40 -42.99
C SER A 114 5.82 48.81 -41.67
N ASP A 115 6.68 47.94 -41.11
CA ASP A 115 7.55 48.37 -40.00
C ASP A 115 8.87 47.58 -39.90
N ALA A 116 9.98 48.27 -40.10
CA ALA A 116 11.34 47.72 -40.00
C ALA A 116 11.91 47.78 -38.57
N ALA A 117 11.22 48.42 -37.62
CA ALA A 117 11.60 48.41 -36.21
C ALA A 117 11.29 47.05 -35.56
N ALA A 118 10.09 46.51 -35.80
CA ALA A 118 9.60 45.27 -35.18
C ALA A 118 10.52 44.05 -35.43
N ARG A 119 11.01 43.89 -36.67
CA ARG A 119 11.92 42.78 -37.03
C ARG A 119 13.23 42.81 -36.23
N ARG A 120 13.86 44.00 -36.13
CA ARG A 120 15.12 44.19 -35.40
C ARG A 120 14.97 43.95 -33.88
N GLY A 121 13.78 44.20 -33.32
CA GLY A 121 13.45 43.79 -31.95
C GLY A 121 13.45 42.27 -31.76
N VAL A 122 12.75 41.54 -32.64
CA VAL A 122 12.65 40.07 -32.58
C VAL A 122 14.02 39.40 -32.72
N ASP A 123 14.84 39.81 -33.68
CA ASP A 123 16.18 39.23 -33.89
C ASP A 123 17.11 39.41 -32.67
N ARG A 124 17.00 40.54 -31.97
CA ARG A 124 17.78 40.82 -30.75
C ARG A 124 17.36 39.90 -29.59
N VAL A 125 16.06 39.61 -29.46
CA VAL A 125 15.55 38.63 -28.47
C VAL A 125 16.00 37.21 -28.82
N VAL A 126 15.88 36.80 -30.09
CA VAL A 126 16.29 35.47 -30.57
C VAL A 126 17.80 35.24 -30.36
N LYS A 127 18.65 36.24 -30.66
CA LYS A 127 20.09 36.17 -30.40
C LYS A 127 20.39 36.02 -28.91
N THR A 128 19.70 36.77 -28.05
CA THR A 128 19.88 36.74 -26.58
C THR A 128 19.50 35.38 -25.98
N GLU A 129 18.36 34.80 -26.37
CA GLU A 129 17.97 33.46 -25.90
C GLU A 129 18.88 32.35 -26.44
N ARG A 130 19.46 32.52 -27.64
CA ARG A 130 20.42 31.55 -28.22
C ARG A 130 21.72 31.48 -27.42
N GLU A 131 22.23 32.60 -26.92
CA GLU A 131 23.39 32.61 -26.01
C GLU A 131 23.02 32.09 -24.61
N ARG A 132 21.86 32.46 -24.06
CA ARG A 132 21.35 31.89 -22.78
C ARG A 132 21.22 30.37 -22.85
N ALA A 133 20.83 29.81 -23.99
CA ALA A 133 20.76 28.36 -24.22
C ALA A 133 22.14 27.69 -24.25
N LYS A 134 23.15 28.33 -24.86
CA LYS A 134 24.55 27.86 -24.85
C LYS A 134 25.13 27.82 -23.43
N THR A 135 24.90 28.87 -22.63
CA THR A 135 25.41 28.93 -21.25
C THR A 135 24.82 27.82 -20.39
N ARG A 136 23.48 27.64 -20.40
CA ARG A 136 22.82 26.55 -19.66
C ARG A 136 23.30 25.16 -20.09
N ARG A 137 23.66 24.98 -21.36
CA ARG A 137 24.23 23.71 -21.85
C ARG A 137 25.61 23.44 -21.24
N ARG A 138 26.50 24.44 -21.21
CA ARG A 138 27.82 24.33 -20.55
C ARG A 138 27.67 24.03 -19.06
N GLU A 139 26.69 24.64 -18.38
CA GLU A 139 26.38 24.34 -16.97
C GLU A 139 25.85 22.90 -16.76
N GLU A 140 24.97 22.40 -17.64
CA GLU A 140 24.51 21.00 -17.58
C GLU A 140 25.66 20.01 -17.83
N GLU A 141 26.56 20.31 -18.77
CA GLU A 141 27.74 19.51 -19.08
C GLU A 141 28.74 19.49 -17.90
N GLN A 142 29.07 20.65 -17.31
CA GLN A 142 29.90 20.74 -16.10
C GLN A 142 29.29 19.99 -14.90
N ARG A 143 27.99 20.16 -14.63
CA ARG A 143 27.27 19.43 -13.57
C ARG A 143 27.24 17.92 -13.82
N SER A 144 27.26 17.49 -15.08
CA SER A 144 27.38 16.07 -15.46
C SER A 144 28.77 15.53 -15.11
N HIS A 145 29.85 16.20 -15.52
CA HIS A 145 31.22 15.80 -15.19
C HIS A 145 31.50 15.77 -13.68
N ALA A 146 31.00 16.76 -12.92
CA ALA A 146 31.12 16.78 -11.47
C ALA A 146 30.39 15.58 -10.81
N LYS A 147 29.22 15.17 -11.34
CA LYS A 147 28.50 13.98 -10.85
C LYS A 147 29.19 12.67 -11.25
N ALA A 148 29.89 12.65 -12.39
CA ALA A 148 30.68 11.49 -12.81
C ALA A 148 31.88 11.27 -11.87
N ARG A 149 32.67 12.33 -11.59
CA ARG A 149 33.82 12.25 -10.67
C ARG A 149 33.44 11.77 -9.27
N ARG A 150 32.36 12.30 -8.68
CA ARG A 150 31.88 11.82 -7.36
C ARG A 150 31.53 10.34 -7.35
N ARG A 151 30.94 9.80 -8.42
CA ARG A 151 30.65 8.36 -8.52
C ARG A 151 31.91 7.50 -8.61
N GLU A 152 32.94 8.00 -9.28
CA GLU A 152 34.24 7.35 -9.37
C GLU A 152 34.98 7.36 -8.03
N GLU A 153 34.87 8.46 -7.28
CA GLU A 153 35.36 8.61 -5.90
C GLU A 153 34.61 7.67 -4.93
N GLU A 154 33.27 7.63 -5.00
CA GLU A 154 32.41 6.71 -4.25
C GLU A 154 32.76 5.23 -4.53
N GLN A 155 32.98 4.86 -5.79
CA GLN A 155 33.39 3.51 -6.18
C GLN A 155 34.79 3.15 -5.67
N LYS A 156 35.77 4.07 -5.74
CA LYS A 156 37.12 3.87 -5.19
C LYS A 156 37.09 3.72 -3.67
N ALA A 157 36.23 4.49 -2.97
CA ALA A 157 36.02 4.34 -1.53
C ALA A 157 35.42 2.96 -1.19
N HIS A 158 34.40 2.50 -1.92
CA HIS A 158 33.79 1.19 -1.72
C HIS A 158 34.76 0.02 -1.97
N ALA A 159 35.60 0.13 -3.01
CA ALA A 159 36.65 -0.86 -3.29
C ALA A 159 37.74 -0.89 -2.19
N LYS A 160 38.08 0.28 -1.62
CA LYS A 160 39.01 0.37 -0.48
C LYS A 160 38.41 -0.19 0.82
N ALA A 161 37.10 -0.06 1.02
CA ALA A 161 36.38 -0.64 2.15
C ALA A 161 36.39 -2.18 2.07
N ARG A 162 35.99 -2.77 0.92
CA ARG A 162 36.05 -4.23 0.72
C ARG A 162 37.43 -4.82 0.97
N ARG A 163 38.49 -4.17 0.47
CA ARG A 163 39.87 -4.63 0.71
C ARG A 163 40.31 -4.57 2.19
N ARG A 164 39.58 -3.87 3.06
CA ARG A 164 39.76 -3.98 4.53
C ARG A 164 39.01 -5.16 5.11
N GLU A 165 37.73 -5.35 4.76
CA GLU A 165 36.94 -6.51 5.18
C GLU A 165 37.59 -7.84 4.75
N GLU A 166 38.08 -7.91 3.50
CA GLU A 166 38.81 -9.04 2.93
C GLU A 166 40.19 -9.24 3.61
N GLY A 167 40.80 -8.18 4.14
CA GLY A 167 42.03 -8.23 4.92
C GLY A 167 41.81 -8.71 6.36
N GLU A 168 40.80 -8.19 7.04
CA GLU A 168 40.45 -8.54 8.42
C GLU A 168 39.93 -9.99 8.50
N THR A 169 39.15 -10.45 7.52
CA THR A 169 38.76 -11.86 7.41
C THR A 169 39.91 -12.80 7.05
N SER A 170 40.99 -12.30 6.43
CA SER A 170 42.23 -13.06 6.25
C SER A 170 42.98 -13.22 7.57
N VAL A 171 43.14 -12.14 8.36
CA VAL A 171 43.78 -12.20 9.69
C VAL A 171 43.04 -13.17 10.62
N PHE A 172 41.72 -13.16 10.63
CA PHE A 172 40.92 -14.11 11.42
C PHE A 172 41.03 -15.58 10.97
N ARG A 173 41.48 -15.87 9.75
CA ARG A 173 41.72 -17.26 9.30
C ARG A 173 43.07 -17.83 9.76
N VAL A 174 44.07 -16.98 10.04
CA VAL A 174 45.41 -17.45 10.46
C VAL A 174 45.42 -17.94 11.91
N PHE A 175 44.56 -17.38 12.78
CA PHE A 175 44.52 -17.74 14.21
C PHE A 175 43.78 -19.04 14.56
N ALA A 176 43.29 -19.79 13.58
CA ALA A 176 42.55 -21.04 13.79
C ALA A 176 43.43 -22.33 13.71
N SER A 177 44.76 -22.20 13.57
CA SER A 177 45.66 -23.33 13.28
C SER A 177 46.96 -23.31 14.10
N SER A 178 46.84 -23.32 15.44
CA SER A 178 47.98 -23.60 16.34
C SER A 178 47.50 -24.29 17.61
N ARG A 179 47.94 -25.53 17.84
CA ARG A 179 47.94 -26.18 19.16
C ARG A 179 49.33 -26.02 19.77
N GLU A 180 49.41 -25.99 21.11
CA GLU A 180 50.65 -26.04 21.92
C GLU A 180 51.60 -24.86 21.66
N THR A 181 51.93 -23.99 22.62
CA THR A 181 52.49 -24.29 23.95
C THR A 181 52.14 -23.21 25.00
N ALA A 182 52.68 -23.32 26.21
CA ALA A 182 52.29 -22.52 27.38
C ALA A 182 53.07 -21.21 27.59
N SER A 183 52.42 -20.21 28.19
CA SER A 183 52.97 -19.47 29.34
C SER A 183 51.86 -18.72 30.11
N ARG A 184 52.19 -18.17 31.29
CA ARG A 184 51.27 -17.55 32.25
C ARG A 184 51.28 -16.02 32.14
N PHE A 185 50.13 -15.35 31.96
CA PHE A 185 49.86 -13.99 32.47
C PHE A 185 48.33 -13.70 32.42
N PRO A 186 47.72 -12.98 33.40
CA PRO A 186 46.26 -12.98 33.58
C PRO A 186 45.50 -11.92 32.74
N LEU A 187 45.44 -12.08 31.42
CA LEU A 187 44.71 -11.17 30.52
C LEU A 187 43.16 -11.23 30.62
N ARG A 188 42.59 -12.02 31.52
CA ARG A 188 41.15 -12.38 31.54
C ARG A 188 40.20 -11.34 32.13
N VAL A 189 40.69 -10.28 32.77
CA VAL A 189 39.81 -9.27 33.43
C VAL A 189 39.34 -8.19 32.43
N PHE A 190 40.22 -7.71 31.53
CA PHE A 190 39.89 -6.60 30.63
C PHE A 190 38.93 -6.96 29.49
N ALA A 191 39.01 -8.19 28.96
CA ALA A 191 38.15 -8.63 27.85
C ALA A 191 36.66 -8.69 28.23
N LEU A 192 36.35 -9.08 29.48
CA LEU A 192 34.96 -9.24 29.94
C LEU A 192 34.23 -7.90 30.08
N GLY A 193 34.94 -6.85 30.52
CA GLY A 193 34.37 -5.50 30.64
C GLY A 193 33.96 -4.88 29.30
N ILE A 194 34.77 -5.10 28.24
CA ILE A 194 34.47 -4.57 26.90
C ILE A 194 33.28 -5.30 26.26
N VAL A 195 33.17 -6.62 26.45
CA VAL A 195 32.00 -7.40 25.98
C VAL A 195 30.72 -6.98 26.69
N LEU A 196 30.76 -6.76 28.01
CA LEU A 196 29.61 -6.25 28.77
C LEU A 196 29.22 -4.82 28.39
N ALA A 197 30.20 -3.94 28.14
CA ALA A 197 29.95 -2.56 27.70
C ALA A 197 29.30 -2.48 26.30
N LEU A 198 29.64 -3.41 25.39
CA LEU A 198 29.01 -3.50 24.07
C LEU A 198 27.65 -4.22 24.08
N ALA A 199 27.40 -5.08 25.06
CA ALA A 199 26.10 -5.72 25.28
C ALA A 199 25.03 -4.76 25.86
N ALA A 200 25.44 -3.60 26.37
CA ALA A 200 24.58 -2.60 27.00
C ALA A 200 24.34 -1.36 26.10
N LEU A 201 24.19 -1.55 24.78
CA LEU A 201 23.44 -0.59 23.98
C LEU A 201 22.02 -0.49 24.58
N PRO A 202 21.52 0.69 24.96
CA PRO A 202 20.18 0.81 25.52
C PRO A 202 19.18 0.37 24.44
N THR A 203 18.46 -0.72 24.71
CA THR A 203 17.31 -1.15 23.89
C THR A 203 16.37 0.04 23.78
N ARG A 204 16.10 0.51 22.56
CA ARG A 204 15.24 1.67 22.40
C ARG A 204 13.84 1.26 22.83
N ALA A 205 13.31 1.94 23.84
CA ALA A 205 11.89 1.85 24.11
C ALA A 205 11.16 2.60 22.99
N ALA A 206 10.12 1.99 22.43
CA ALA A 206 9.19 2.63 21.49
C ALA A 206 8.38 3.74 22.19
N SER A 207 9.04 4.83 22.56
CA SER A 207 8.55 5.83 23.51
C SER A 207 8.52 7.24 22.92
N PHE A 208 7.39 7.90 23.10
CA PHE A 208 7.20 9.30 22.72
C PHE A 208 8.09 10.25 23.55
N ALA A 209 8.40 9.90 24.80
CA ALA A 209 9.34 10.67 25.63
C ALA A 209 10.79 10.58 25.12
N GLU A 210 11.21 9.40 24.65
CA GLU A 210 12.55 9.24 24.06
C GLU A 210 12.63 9.94 22.68
N PHE A 211 11.56 9.92 21.88
CA PHE A 211 11.49 10.71 20.65
C PHE A 211 11.58 12.22 20.92
N ASP A 212 10.76 12.75 21.85
CA ASP A 212 10.76 14.18 22.23
C ASP A 212 12.13 14.62 22.79
N ARG A 213 12.74 13.84 23.68
CA ARG A 213 14.10 14.08 24.21
C ARG A 213 15.14 14.19 23.09
N ARG A 214 15.12 13.26 22.13
CA ARG A 214 16.08 13.21 21.02
C ARG A 214 15.84 14.32 20.00
N ALA A 215 14.59 14.69 19.76
CA ALA A 215 14.21 15.79 18.89
C ALA A 215 14.63 17.14 19.50
N ALA A 216 14.36 17.36 20.79
CA ALA A 216 14.84 18.53 21.54
C ALA A 216 16.37 18.63 21.57
N ALA A 217 17.08 17.50 21.64
CA ALA A 217 18.54 17.43 21.56
C ALA A 217 19.12 17.68 20.14
N GLY A 218 18.28 17.92 19.13
CA GLY A 218 18.72 18.23 17.76
C GLY A 218 19.19 17.02 16.95
N GLU A 219 18.78 15.80 17.31
CA GLU A 219 19.20 14.59 16.60
C GLU A 219 18.70 14.53 15.14
N ARG A 220 19.32 13.62 14.36
CA ARG A 220 18.80 13.18 13.07
C ARG A 220 17.71 12.13 13.30
N LEU A 221 16.48 12.43 12.90
CA LEU A 221 15.32 11.56 13.14
C LEU A 221 14.60 11.20 11.84
N THR A 222 14.20 9.94 11.68
CA THR A 222 13.37 9.49 10.56
C THR A 222 11.93 9.31 11.03
N VAL A 223 10.97 9.92 10.32
CA VAL A 223 9.53 9.80 10.65
C VAL A 223 8.80 9.21 9.45
N ALA A 224 8.15 8.07 9.63
CA ALA A 224 7.45 7.36 8.55
C ALA A 224 5.94 7.55 8.60
N PHE A 225 5.33 7.76 7.44
CA PHE A 225 3.89 7.84 7.25
C PHE A 225 3.47 6.69 6.34
N PHE A 226 2.86 5.67 6.94
CA PHE A 226 2.66 4.37 6.34
C PHE A 226 1.17 4.04 6.26
N GLY A 227 0.64 4.01 5.04
CA GLY A 227 -0.79 3.88 4.83
C GLY A 227 -1.21 3.97 3.37
N ALA A 228 -2.47 4.34 3.16
CA ALA A 228 -3.13 4.37 1.86
C ALA A 228 -3.17 5.77 1.23
N SER A 229 -4.25 6.09 0.48
CA SER A 229 -4.37 7.30 -0.33
C SER A 229 -4.57 8.58 0.48
N LEU A 230 -5.18 8.46 1.66
CA LEU A 230 -5.31 9.54 2.64
C LEU A 230 -3.94 9.91 3.23
N THR A 231 -3.04 8.95 3.44
CA THR A 231 -1.65 9.19 3.86
C THR A 231 -0.76 9.83 2.78
N TRP A 232 -1.06 9.57 1.50
CA TRP A 232 -0.38 10.25 0.40
C TRP A 232 -0.75 11.72 0.32
N GLY A 233 -2.05 12.02 0.45
CA GLY A 233 -2.64 13.31 0.10
C GLY A 233 -3.39 13.29 -1.24
N ALA A 234 -4.14 12.24 -1.57
CA ALA A 234 -5.04 12.27 -2.72
C ALA A 234 -6.06 13.43 -2.55
N ASN A 235 -6.33 14.20 -3.62
CA ASN A 235 -7.13 15.45 -3.59
C ASN A 235 -6.59 16.63 -2.75
N ALA A 236 -5.42 16.53 -2.11
CA ALA A 236 -4.70 17.72 -1.63
C ALA A 236 -4.16 18.54 -2.82
N THR A 237 -4.20 19.88 -2.72
CA THR A 237 -3.74 20.77 -3.80
C THR A 237 -2.23 20.66 -4.04
N ASP A 238 -1.45 20.37 -3.00
CA ASP A 238 -0.09 19.83 -3.10
C ASP A 238 0.10 18.75 -2.01
N PRO A 239 0.20 17.45 -2.36
CA PRO A 239 0.37 16.38 -1.38
C PRO A 239 1.67 16.48 -0.55
N ASN A 240 2.60 17.38 -0.89
CA ASN A 240 3.80 17.65 -0.11
C ASN A 240 3.74 18.95 0.71
N ARG A 241 2.59 19.64 0.73
CA ARG A 241 2.39 20.88 1.51
C ARG A 241 1.05 20.94 2.27
N THR A 242 -0.02 20.34 1.73
CA THR A 242 -1.38 20.44 2.29
C THR A 242 -2.01 19.09 2.66
N SER A 243 -1.36 17.96 2.37
CA SER A 243 -1.73 16.66 2.94
C SER A 243 -1.51 16.63 4.46
N TYR A 244 -2.19 15.73 5.18
CA TYR A 244 -2.00 15.65 6.64
C TYR A 244 -0.55 15.31 7.00
N ARG A 245 0.09 14.42 6.22
CA ARG A 245 1.51 14.08 6.31
C ARG A 245 2.40 15.31 6.23
N ALA A 246 2.17 16.17 5.23
CA ALA A 246 2.97 17.39 5.04
C ALA A 246 2.75 18.40 6.18
N LEU A 247 1.50 18.55 6.65
CA LEU A 247 1.16 19.44 7.75
C LEU A 247 1.76 18.95 9.08
N VAL A 248 1.73 17.65 9.39
CA VAL A 248 2.37 17.07 10.58
C VAL A 248 3.89 17.15 10.49
N ALA A 249 4.49 16.88 9.33
CA ALA A 249 5.93 17.05 9.10
C ALA A 249 6.37 18.50 9.41
N ARG A 250 5.62 19.49 8.92
CA ARG A 250 5.88 20.90 9.20
C ARG A 250 5.75 21.24 10.69
N ARG A 251 4.73 20.71 11.38
CA ARG A 251 4.58 20.90 12.84
C ARG A 251 5.72 20.27 13.66
N LEU A 252 6.28 19.14 13.20
CA LEU A 252 7.48 18.55 13.82
C LEU A 252 8.72 19.43 13.63
N GLU A 253 8.91 20.02 12.44
CA GLU A 253 9.98 21.00 12.20
C GLU A 253 9.78 22.30 13.00
N GLU A 254 8.53 22.78 13.13
CA GLU A 254 8.14 23.94 13.96
C GLU A 254 8.39 23.70 15.46
N ARG A 255 8.07 22.50 15.98
CA ARG A 255 8.23 22.13 17.39
C ARG A 255 9.68 21.82 17.78
N TYR A 256 10.48 21.27 16.86
CA TYR A 256 11.86 20.86 17.14
C TYR A 256 12.85 21.48 16.12
N PRO A 257 13.04 22.81 16.11
CA PRO A 257 13.82 23.52 15.08
C PRO A 257 15.32 23.18 15.06
N ALA A 258 15.84 22.52 16.10
CA ALA A 258 17.21 22.00 16.14
C ALA A 258 17.35 20.61 15.47
N ALA A 259 16.25 19.85 15.35
CA ALA A 259 16.26 18.48 14.84
C ALA A 259 16.46 18.43 13.32
N ARG A 260 16.94 17.29 12.83
CA ARG A 260 17.20 17.07 11.40
C ARG A 260 16.36 15.92 10.88
N PHE A 261 15.10 16.23 10.57
CA PHE A 261 14.12 15.24 10.15
C PHE A 261 14.40 14.67 8.74
N ARG A 262 14.05 13.39 8.57
CA ARG A 262 13.84 12.70 7.30
C ARG A 262 12.41 12.16 7.30
N PHE A 263 11.52 12.81 6.56
CA PHE A 263 10.17 12.30 6.37
C PHE A 263 10.16 11.21 5.30
N VAL A 264 9.56 10.06 5.63
CA VAL A 264 9.36 8.91 4.75
C VAL A 264 7.88 8.87 4.35
N ASP A 265 7.64 9.08 3.06
CA ASP A 265 6.36 8.81 2.41
C ASP A 265 6.28 7.31 2.05
N ALA A 266 5.71 6.52 2.96
CA ALA A 266 5.38 5.12 2.76
C ALA A 266 3.89 4.93 2.40
N ALA A 267 3.24 5.97 1.89
CA ALA A 267 1.86 5.90 1.42
C ALA A 267 1.79 5.24 0.04
N ILE A 268 0.82 4.35 -0.19
CA ILE A 268 0.44 4.01 -1.57
C ILE A 268 -1.06 3.74 -1.63
N GLY A 269 -1.76 4.43 -2.53
CA GLY A 269 -3.23 4.42 -2.57
C GLY A 269 -3.85 3.07 -2.90
N GLY A 270 -5.15 2.97 -2.64
CA GLY A 270 -5.97 1.81 -3.02
C GLY A 270 -5.74 0.51 -2.26
N THR A 271 -4.99 0.50 -1.15
CA THR A 271 -4.59 -0.76 -0.49
C THR A 271 -4.85 -0.82 1.01
N ASP A 272 -4.91 -2.04 1.51
CA ASP A 272 -5.25 -2.45 2.87
C ASP A 272 -4.00 -2.81 3.71
N SER A 273 -4.24 -3.11 4.99
CA SER A 273 -3.21 -3.63 5.91
C SER A 273 -2.57 -4.94 5.42
N THR A 274 -3.33 -5.81 4.75
CA THR A 274 -2.85 -7.07 4.16
C THR A 274 -1.70 -6.83 3.18
N LEU A 275 -1.84 -5.86 2.26
CA LEU A 275 -0.75 -5.47 1.35
C LEU A 275 0.32 -4.61 2.04
N GLY A 276 -0.03 -3.92 3.13
CA GLY A 276 0.92 -3.28 4.04
C GLY A 276 1.96 -4.27 4.59
N VAL A 277 1.54 -5.46 5.05
CA VAL A 277 2.45 -6.47 5.61
C VAL A 277 3.56 -6.83 4.63
N PHE A 278 3.21 -7.08 3.36
CA PHE A 278 4.15 -7.46 2.30
C PHE A 278 5.07 -6.34 1.78
N ARG A 279 5.02 -5.13 2.36
CA ARG A 279 5.92 -4.02 2.05
C ARG A 279 6.52 -3.32 3.26
N LEU A 280 6.11 -3.67 4.49
CA LEU A 280 6.57 -3.06 5.73
C LEU A 280 8.11 -3.00 5.81
N ASP A 281 8.77 -4.11 5.49
CA ASP A 281 10.24 -4.23 5.51
C ASP A 281 10.90 -3.18 4.60
N ARG A 282 10.40 -3.04 3.37
CA ARG A 282 10.95 -2.19 2.31
C ARG A 282 10.65 -0.70 2.53
N ASP A 283 9.40 -0.40 2.90
CA ASP A 283 8.88 0.96 2.92
C ASP A 283 9.06 1.65 4.28
N VAL A 284 9.22 0.87 5.36
CA VAL A 284 9.30 1.36 6.75
C VAL A 284 10.56 0.86 7.47
N LEU A 285 10.72 -0.45 7.69
CA LEU A 285 11.76 -0.96 8.61
C LEU A 285 13.18 -0.73 8.08
N ALA A 286 13.41 -0.90 6.78
CA ALA A 286 14.67 -0.55 6.10
C ALA A 286 15.03 0.95 6.16
N HIS A 287 14.15 1.78 6.70
CA HIS A 287 14.40 3.20 6.94
C HIS A 287 14.71 3.54 8.40
N ARG A 288 14.59 2.58 9.33
CA ARG A 288 14.83 2.73 10.78
C ARG A 288 14.13 3.98 11.33
N PRO A 289 12.78 4.02 11.31
CA PRO A 289 12.02 5.15 11.83
C PRO A 289 12.22 5.32 13.33
N ASP A 290 12.22 6.57 13.78
CA ASP A 290 12.20 6.95 15.19
C ASP A 290 10.77 7.30 15.65
N LEU A 291 9.81 7.42 14.72
CA LEU A 291 8.37 7.62 14.94
C LEU A 291 7.60 7.16 13.69
N VAL A 292 6.43 6.53 13.86
CA VAL A 292 5.56 6.12 12.73
C VAL A 292 4.12 6.61 12.91
N PHE A 293 3.50 7.05 11.81
CA PHE A 293 2.05 7.25 11.67
C PHE A 293 1.49 6.13 10.76
N LEU A 294 0.49 5.38 11.23
CA LEU A 294 -0.08 4.19 10.55
C LEU A 294 -1.56 4.41 10.20
N ASP A 295 -1.93 4.17 8.94
CA ASP A 295 -3.28 4.46 8.39
C ASP A 295 -3.74 3.40 7.36
N PHE A 296 -4.63 2.49 7.78
CA PHE A 296 -5.37 1.62 6.88
C PHE A 296 -6.86 1.49 7.24
N THR A 297 -7.32 2.20 8.28
CA THR A 297 -8.63 1.98 8.92
C THR A 297 -9.82 2.13 7.96
N ALA A 298 -9.73 3.05 6.99
CA ALA A 298 -10.74 3.25 5.95
C ALA A 298 -10.68 2.14 4.87
N ASN A 299 -9.49 1.84 4.36
CA ASN A 299 -9.24 0.90 3.26
C ASN A 299 -9.54 -0.56 3.64
N ASP A 300 -9.31 -0.94 4.89
CA ASP A 300 -9.72 -2.24 5.44
C ASP A 300 -11.26 -2.38 5.54
N THR A 301 -12.03 -1.34 5.18
CA THR A 301 -13.50 -1.21 5.24
C THR A 301 -14.04 -1.00 6.65
N ILE A 302 -13.90 0.23 7.19
CA ILE A 302 -14.12 0.63 8.60
C ILE A 302 -15.37 0.08 9.33
N THR A 303 -16.45 -0.28 8.61
CA THR A 303 -17.69 -0.87 9.15
C THR A 303 -17.62 -2.38 9.43
N THR A 304 -16.61 -3.09 8.93
CA THR A 304 -16.38 -4.52 9.21
C THR A 304 -15.32 -4.71 10.31
N ALA A 305 -15.01 -5.96 10.67
CA ALA A 305 -13.96 -6.31 11.63
C ALA A 305 -13.55 -7.79 11.41
N ASP A 306 -13.16 -8.14 10.19
CA ASP A 306 -12.75 -9.52 9.88
C ASP A 306 -11.35 -9.84 10.44
N ALA A 307 -11.17 -11.09 10.87
CA ALA A 307 -9.94 -11.51 11.54
C ALA A 307 -8.69 -11.41 10.65
N GLY A 308 -8.82 -11.50 9.31
CA GLY A 308 -7.69 -11.46 8.39
C GLY A 308 -7.02 -10.09 8.35
N SER A 309 -7.80 -9.04 8.08
CA SER A 309 -7.30 -7.65 8.12
C SER A 309 -6.91 -7.21 9.53
N LEU A 310 -7.61 -7.66 10.57
CA LEU A 310 -7.22 -7.35 11.96
C LEU A 310 -5.88 -7.99 12.35
N ALA A 311 -5.61 -9.24 11.94
CA ALA A 311 -4.30 -9.87 12.14
C ALA A 311 -3.20 -9.19 11.30
N ALA A 312 -3.52 -8.73 10.09
CA ALA A 312 -2.57 -7.98 9.26
C ALA A 312 -2.23 -6.62 9.89
N TYR A 313 -3.23 -5.84 10.29
CA TYR A 313 -3.05 -4.54 10.93
C TYR A 313 -2.33 -4.66 12.29
N GLU A 314 -2.65 -5.68 13.10
CA GLU A 314 -1.89 -5.98 14.31
C GLU A 314 -0.42 -6.35 14.02
N ALA A 315 -0.16 -7.17 12.99
CA ALA A 315 1.20 -7.48 12.60
C ALA A 315 2.01 -6.22 12.22
N LEU A 316 1.40 -5.23 11.58
CA LEU A 316 2.04 -3.95 11.32
C LEU A 316 2.41 -3.22 12.62
N ILE A 317 1.45 -3.07 13.54
CA ILE A 317 1.68 -2.44 14.86
C ILE A 317 2.83 -3.13 15.59
N ARG A 318 2.73 -4.45 15.74
CA ARG A 318 3.67 -5.27 16.51
C ARG A 318 5.08 -5.17 15.94
N ARG A 319 5.24 -5.42 14.63
CA ARG A 319 6.56 -5.41 13.98
C ARG A 319 7.20 -4.01 13.97
N ILE A 320 6.42 -2.93 13.84
CA ILE A 320 6.96 -1.56 14.00
C ILE A 320 7.52 -1.34 15.42
N ILE A 321 6.80 -1.79 16.44
CA ILE A 321 7.20 -1.65 17.85
C ILE A 321 8.41 -2.54 18.20
N THR A 322 8.50 -3.76 17.66
CA THR A 322 9.51 -4.77 18.07
C THR A 322 10.70 -4.93 17.14
N GLU A 323 10.66 -4.41 15.90
CA GLU A 323 11.78 -4.52 14.94
C GLU A 323 12.40 -3.16 14.56
N ALA A 324 11.70 -2.05 14.82
CA ALA A 324 12.21 -0.70 14.64
C ALA A 324 12.30 0.12 15.94
N ASP A 325 11.86 -0.43 17.08
CA ASP A 325 11.79 0.25 18.38
C ASP A 325 11.07 1.62 18.32
N ALA A 326 10.07 1.75 17.43
CA ALA A 326 9.47 3.03 17.07
C ALA A 326 8.10 3.26 17.76
N PRO A 327 7.89 4.38 18.46
CA PRO A 327 6.56 4.78 18.94
C PRO A 327 5.59 4.98 17.75
N LEU A 328 4.31 4.64 17.97
CA LEU A 328 3.30 4.56 16.92
C LEU A 328 2.10 5.47 17.21
N VAL A 329 1.79 6.35 16.25
CA VAL A 329 0.49 7.05 16.18
C VAL A 329 -0.39 6.31 15.18
N GLN A 330 -1.45 5.70 15.66
CA GLN A 330 -2.46 5.09 14.80
C GLN A 330 -3.45 6.14 14.32
N MET A 331 -3.71 6.17 13.03
CA MET A 331 -4.65 7.07 12.40
C MET A 331 -5.95 6.34 12.08
N ILE A 332 -7.05 6.90 12.57
CA ILE A 332 -8.40 6.45 12.26
C ILE A 332 -9.00 7.55 11.39
N LEU A 333 -8.81 7.41 10.07
CA LEU A 333 -9.28 8.36 9.07
C LEU A 333 -10.62 7.88 8.48
N PRO A 334 -11.62 8.77 8.29
CA PRO A 334 -12.88 8.46 7.61
C PRO A 334 -12.80 8.69 6.09
N PHE A 335 -13.68 8.01 5.35
CA PHE A 335 -14.25 8.55 4.11
C PHE A 335 -15.53 9.36 4.43
N LYS A 336 -15.99 10.23 3.52
CA LYS A 336 -17.14 11.15 3.74
C LYS A 336 -18.43 10.42 4.17
N TRP A 337 -18.65 9.21 3.67
CA TRP A 337 -19.82 8.41 4.02
C TRP A 337 -19.77 7.82 5.44
N ASP A 338 -18.58 7.62 6.02
CA ASP A 338 -18.43 7.07 7.36
C ASP A 338 -18.88 8.05 8.44
N LEU A 339 -18.84 9.36 8.14
CA LEU A 339 -19.42 10.40 9.01
C LEU A 339 -20.94 10.23 9.19
N LYS A 340 -21.65 9.58 8.25
CA LYS A 340 -23.08 9.27 8.34
C LYS A 340 -23.35 7.98 9.13
N THR A 341 -22.36 7.10 9.27
CA THR A 341 -22.47 5.87 10.06
C THR A 341 -22.30 6.17 11.56
N PRO A 342 -23.20 5.71 12.45
CA PRO A 342 -23.02 5.79 13.90
C PRO A 342 -21.73 5.13 14.41
N LEU A 343 -21.09 5.71 15.45
CA LEU A 343 -19.76 5.29 15.90
C LEU A 343 -19.70 3.83 16.36
N GLU A 344 -20.77 3.31 16.94
CA GLU A 344 -20.87 1.92 17.42
C GLU A 344 -20.90 0.89 16.29
N LYS A 345 -21.24 1.32 15.07
CA LYS A 345 -21.28 0.49 13.84
C LYS A 345 -19.98 0.55 13.02
N LEU A 346 -19.01 1.35 13.47
CA LEU A 346 -17.66 1.42 12.90
C LEU A 346 -16.76 0.37 13.57
N HIS A 347 -17.07 -0.91 13.35
CA HIS A 347 -16.48 -2.01 14.11
C HIS A 347 -14.94 -2.04 14.03
N ARG A 348 -14.32 -1.65 12.91
CA ARG A 348 -12.85 -1.59 12.82
C ARG A 348 -12.26 -0.42 13.57
N ARG A 349 -12.92 0.74 13.64
CA ARG A 349 -12.50 1.82 14.54
C ARG A 349 -12.47 1.31 15.97
N THR A 350 -13.50 0.60 16.41
CA THR A 350 -13.56 -0.02 17.75
C THR A 350 -12.46 -1.07 17.97
N ALA A 351 -12.11 -1.87 16.95
CA ALA A 351 -11.01 -2.84 17.04
C ALA A 351 -9.62 -2.15 17.06
N HIS A 352 -9.39 -1.15 16.21
CA HIS A 352 -8.12 -0.40 16.14
C HIS A 352 -7.88 0.44 17.41
N LEU A 353 -8.95 0.91 18.08
CA LEU A 353 -8.88 1.51 19.41
C LEU A 353 -8.42 0.50 20.49
N LYS A 354 -8.96 -0.73 20.47
CA LYS A 354 -8.51 -1.80 21.39
C LYS A 354 -7.06 -2.23 21.14
N LEU A 355 -6.64 -2.29 19.87
CA LEU A 355 -5.23 -2.49 19.52
C LEU A 355 -4.36 -1.31 20.00
N ALA A 356 -4.86 -0.07 19.98
CA ALA A 356 -4.14 1.08 20.51
C ALA A 356 -3.87 0.96 22.00
N GLU A 357 -4.91 0.58 22.75
CA GLU A 357 -4.87 0.36 24.19
C GLU A 357 -3.91 -0.79 24.55
N ALA A 358 -4.07 -1.95 23.91
CA ALA A 358 -3.25 -3.13 24.15
C ALA A 358 -1.75 -2.92 23.83
N TYR A 359 -1.43 -2.15 22.79
CA TYR A 359 -0.03 -1.89 22.39
C TYR A 359 0.56 -0.58 22.94
N GLY A 360 -0.20 0.20 23.71
CA GLY A 360 0.26 1.50 24.24
C GLY A 360 0.49 2.57 23.16
N CYS A 361 -0.21 2.48 22.02
CA CYS A 361 -0.08 3.43 20.91
C CYS A 361 -0.77 4.77 21.21
N ALA A 362 -0.43 5.81 20.46
CA ALA A 362 -1.25 7.02 20.36
C ALA A 362 -2.34 6.84 19.30
N VAL A 363 -3.42 7.64 19.35
CA VAL A 363 -4.54 7.57 18.38
C VAL A 363 -4.94 8.95 17.89
N GLY A 364 -4.80 9.19 16.59
CA GLY A 364 -5.41 10.30 15.86
C GLY A 364 -6.76 9.90 15.28
N ASP A 365 -7.83 10.08 16.06
CA ASP A 365 -9.20 9.72 15.66
C ASP A 365 -9.91 10.87 14.92
N ALA A 366 -9.60 11.00 13.63
CA ALA A 366 -10.24 11.97 12.77
C ALA A 366 -11.73 11.66 12.54
N VAL A 367 -12.17 10.41 12.69
CA VAL A 367 -13.59 10.02 12.57
C VAL A 367 -14.41 10.65 13.69
N ALA A 368 -14.01 10.45 14.95
CA ALA A 368 -14.73 11.01 16.10
C ALA A 368 -14.68 12.55 16.08
N ARG A 369 -13.51 13.12 15.78
CA ARG A 369 -13.30 14.57 15.65
C ARG A 369 -14.24 15.20 14.62
N LEU A 370 -14.25 14.69 13.38
CA LEU A 370 -15.06 15.25 12.31
C LEU A 370 -16.56 15.02 12.54
N LYS A 371 -16.97 13.88 13.11
CA LYS A 371 -18.38 13.67 13.45
C LYS A 371 -18.86 14.68 14.49
N ALA A 372 -18.06 14.98 15.53
CA ALA A 372 -18.41 16.00 16.52
C ALA A 372 -18.48 17.41 15.92
N GLY A 373 -17.50 17.81 15.11
CA GLY A 373 -17.50 19.14 14.47
C GLY A 373 -18.66 19.34 13.48
N VAL A 374 -19.00 18.31 12.71
CA VAL A 374 -20.18 18.31 11.81
C VAL A 374 -21.49 18.33 12.61
N GLN A 375 -21.60 17.56 13.71
CA GLN A 375 -22.79 17.59 14.59
C GLN A 375 -22.98 18.95 15.30
N ALA A 376 -21.88 19.66 15.59
CA ALA A 376 -21.91 21.01 16.15
C ALA A 376 -22.13 22.12 15.10
N GLY A 377 -22.23 21.79 13.80
CA GLY A 377 -22.35 22.76 12.72
C GLY A 377 -21.06 23.56 12.44
N ALA A 378 -19.94 23.21 13.07
CA ALA A 378 -18.64 23.89 12.91
C ALA A 378 -17.88 23.45 11.65
N GLN A 379 -18.31 22.35 11.00
CA GLN A 379 -17.67 21.75 9.83
C GLN A 379 -18.72 21.30 8.81
N ASP A 380 -18.49 21.61 7.53
CA ASP A 380 -19.32 21.14 6.41
C ASP A 380 -18.62 19.99 5.66
N PRO A 381 -19.20 18.76 5.63
CA PRO A 381 -18.66 17.64 4.85
C PRO A 381 -18.44 17.94 3.36
N GLU A 382 -19.21 18.86 2.76
CA GLU A 382 -19.05 19.24 1.35
C GLU A 382 -17.80 20.10 1.11
N LEU A 383 -17.42 20.96 2.08
CA LEU A 383 -16.16 21.71 2.04
C LEU A 383 -14.95 20.83 2.39
N LEU A 384 -15.12 19.84 3.27
CA LEU A 384 -14.05 18.89 3.62
C LEU A 384 -13.76 17.88 2.48
N TRP A 385 -14.78 17.46 1.73
CA TRP A 385 -14.67 16.59 0.54
C TRP A 385 -15.30 17.25 -0.70
N PRO A 386 -14.58 18.18 -1.36
CA PRO A 386 -15.10 19.00 -2.46
C PRO A 386 -14.92 18.38 -3.86
N HIS A 387 -14.36 17.17 -3.97
CA HIS A 387 -13.95 16.56 -5.24
C HIS A 387 -14.49 15.14 -5.42
N ASP A 388 -14.24 14.25 -4.46
CA ASP A 388 -14.85 12.93 -4.38
C ASP A 388 -15.15 12.57 -2.91
N PRO A 389 -16.05 11.62 -2.61
CA PRO A 389 -16.46 11.31 -1.25
C PRO A 389 -15.50 10.37 -0.48
N ALA A 390 -14.39 9.95 -1.06
CA ALA A 390 -13.31 9.23 -0.37
C ALA A 390 -12.20 10.20 0.08
N HIS A 391 -11.61 10.96 -0.85
CA HIS A 391 -10.41 11.74 -0.59
C HIS A 391 -10.72 13.22 -0.31
N PRO A 392 -10.38 13.76 0.87
CA PRO A 392 -10.69 15.12 1.24
C PRO A 392 -9.85 16.16 0.48
N GLY A 393 -10.31 17.41 0.49
CA GLY A 393 -9.48 18.56 0.12
C GLY A 393 -8.58 19.02 1.26
N ASP A 394 -7.83 20.11 1.04
CA ASP A 394 -6.90 20.69 2.01
C ASP A 394 -7.53 20.94 3.40
N ALA A 395 -8.82 21.32 3.46
CA ALA A 395 -9.55 21.54 4.71
C ALA A 395 -9.73 20.25 5.52
N GLY A 396 -10.11 19.13 4.88
CA GLY A 396 -10.18 17.83 5.55
C GLY A 396 -8.81 17.31 5.97
N TYR A 397 -7.76 17.56 5.18
CA TYR A 397 -6.40 17.23 5.58
C TYR A 397 -5.86 18.07 6.74
N ALA A 398 -6.30 19.32 6.90
CA ALA A 398 -5.99 20.12 8.09
C ALA A 398 -6.58 19.50 9.36
N GLU A 399 -7.79 18.94 9.30
CA GLU A 399 -8.43 18.24 10.42
C GLU A 399 -7.82 16.87 10.70
N PHE A 400 -7.42 16.12 9.67
CA PHE A 400 -6.63 14.90 9.82
C PHE A 400 -5.27 15.19 10.49
N ALA A 401 -4.63 16.31 10.12
CA ALA A 401 -3.38 16.76 10.73
C ALA A 401 -3.57 17.23 12.18
N ALA A 402 -4.71 17.86 12.50
CA ALA A 402 -5.05 18.22 13.87
C ALA A 402 -5.20 16.98 14.75
N ALA A 403 -5.98 15.99 14.31
CA ALA A 403 -6.15 14.72 15.03
C ALA A 403 -4.80 13.98 15.23
N ALA A 404 -3.95 13.93 14.19
CA ALA A 404 -2.61 13.33 14.27
C ALA A 404 -1.69 14.05 15.27
N TRP A 405 -1.75 15.39 15.30
CA TRP A 405 -0.92 16.23 16.16
C TRP A 405 -1.37 16.18 17.62
N GLU A 406 -2.67 16.30 17.88
CA GLU A 406 -3.27 16.17 19.22
C GLU A 406 -3.03 14.77 19.82
N ALA A 407 -2.90 13.73 18.99
CA ALA A 407 -2.48 12.41 19.43
C ALA A 407 -1.00 12.38 19.83
N PHE A 408 -0.12 12.96 19.01
CA PHE A 408 1.32 13.02 19.25
C PHE A 408 1.66 13.84 20.51
N GLU A 409 1.15 15.07 20.65
CA GLU A 409 1.49 15.94 21.77
C GLU A 409 1.00 15.39 23.12
N ARG A 410 -0.20 14.80 23.14
CA ARG A 410 -0.71 14.08 24.31
C ARG A 410 0.17 12.89 24.68
N ALA A 411 0.57 12.07 23.70
CA ALA A 411 1.43 10.92 23.96
C ALA A 411 2.83 11.32 24.45
N VAL A 412 3.36 12.45 24.00
CA VAL A 412 4.60 13.06 24.53
C VAL A 412 4.40 13.54 25.98
N ALA A 413 3.32 14.29 26.26
CA ALA A 413 3.04 14.81 27.60
C ALA A 413 2.80 13.70 28.64
N GLU A 414 2.09 12.64 28.25
CA GLU A 414 1.88 11.40 29.02
C GLU A 414 3.15 10.53 29.14
N LYS A 415 4.23 10.88 28.43
CA LYS A 415 5.47 10.07 28.29
C LYS A 415 5.19 8.63 27.82
N ARG A 416 4.17 8.47 26.99
CA ARG A 416 3.62 7.19 26.53
C ARG A 416 4.71 6.32 25.88
N ALA A 417 4.66 5.02 26.14
CA ALA A 417 5.56 4.03 25.57
C ALA A 417 4.74 2.85 25.02
N CYS A 418 4.93 2.56 23.75
CA CYS A 418 4.34 1.43 23.07
C CYS A 418 5.07 0.14 23.47
N ARG A 419 4.33 -0.95 23.67
CA ARG A 419 4.87 -2.28 24.03
C ARG A 419 3.99 -3.35 23.40
N ALA A 420 4.58 -4.36 22.79
CA ALA A 420 3.83 -5.52 22.35
C ALA A 420 3.40 -6.37 23.56
N PRO A 421 2.13 -6.80 23.66
CA PRO A 421 1.72 -7.89 24.55
C PRO A 421 2.48 -9.18 24.21
N SER A 422 2.54 -10.14 25.13
CA SER A 422 3.24 -11.41 24.89
C SER A 422 2.71 -12.13 23.64
N GLU A 423 1.39 -12.27 23.54
CA GLU A 423 0.68 -12.87 22.40
C GLU A 423 -0.11 -11.82 21.60
N PRO A 424 -0.32 -12.02 20.28
CA PRO A 424 -1.19 -11.18 19.48
C PRO A 424 -2.68 -11.42 19.79
N LEU A 425 -3.49 -10.35 19.74
CA LEU A 425 -4.93 -10.36 20.02
C LEU A 425 -5.77 -10.98 18.89
N HIS A 426 -5.23 -10.99 17.67
CA HIS A 426 -5.88 -11.47 16.44
C HIS A 426 -5.10 -12.59 15.74
N GLY A 427 -4.04 -13.10 16.38
CA GLY A 427 -3.28 -14.28 15.93
C GLY A 427 -1.99 -13.96 15.17
N ASP A 428 -1.28 -15.03 14.81
CA ASP A 428 0.10 -15.02 14.30
C ASP A 428 0.22 -14.84 12.77
N LEU A 429 -0.90 -14.92 12.05
CA LEU A 429 -0.96 -15.18 10.60
C LEU A 429 -0.07 -14.28 9.73
N PHE A 430 0.17 -13.03 10.14
CA PHE A 430 0.96 -12.06 9.39
C PHE A 430 2.27 -11.64 10.08
N LEU A 431 2.62 -12.24 11.22
CA LEU A 431 3.88 -11.97 11.92
C LEU A 431 5.09 -12.47 11.13
N THR A 432 4.99 -13.68 10.57
CA THR A 432 5.94 -14.18 9.57
C THR A 432 5.34 -14.01 8.18
N SER A 433 6.00 -13.25 7.30
CA SER A 433 5.52 -12.98 5.94
C SER A 433 6.67 -12.82 4.95
N ARG A 434 6.39 -13.05 3.65
CA ARG A 434 7.36 -12.88 2.58
C ARG A 434 6.72 -12.49 1.26
N ARG A 435 7.25 -11.45 0.62
CA ARG A 435 6.96 -11.08 -0.77
C ARG A 435 8.02 -11.68 -1.70
N ALA A 436 7.72 -12.81 -2.33
CA ALA A 436 8.64 -13.47 -3.25
C ALA A 436 8.45 -12.92 -4.68
N ARG A 437 9.40 -12.11 -5.16
CA ARG A 437 9.29 -11.42 -6.45
C ARG A 437 9.68 -12.34 -7.61
N LEU A 438 8.78 -12.49 -8.56
CA LEU A 438 8.89 -13.40 -9.71
C LEU A 438 9.93 -12.93 -10.73
N ALA A 439 10.25 -11.64 -10.75
CA ALA A 439 11.27 -11.06 -11.61
C ALA A 439 12.72 -11.37 -11.16
N GLU A 440 12.94 -11.97 -9.99
CA GLU A 440 14.27 -12.29 -9.46
C GLU A 440 15.04 -13.31 -10.33
N PRO A 441 16.39 -13.39 -10.24
CA PRO A 441 17.21 -14.13 -11.22
C PRO A 441 16.93 -15.64 -11.28
N GLY A 442 16.51 -16.09 -12.46
CA GLY A 442 16.25 -17.49 -12.78
C GLY A 442 15.59 -17.66 -14.15
N PRO A 443 15.44 -18.92 -14.63
CA PRO A 443 14.59 -19.24 -15.77
C PRO A 443 13.13 -18.81 -15.50
N LEU A 444 12.36 -18.68 -16.58
CA LEU A 444 10.91 -18.49 -16.54
C LEU A 444 10.28 -19.52 -17.50
N PRO A 445 9.03 -19.95 -17.27
CA PRO A 445 8.37 -20.91 -18.17
C PRO A 445 8.17 -20.33 -19.58
N SER A 446 8.04 -21.21 -20.57
CA SER A 446 7.79 -20.79 -21.96
C SER A 446 6.58 -19.85 -22.06
N GLY A 447 6.71 -18.75 -22.81
CA GLY A 447 5.70 -17.71 -22.96
C GLY A 447 5.71 -16.62 -21.88
N TRP A 448 6.57 -16.70 -20.85
CA TRP A 448 6.79 -15.64 -19.87
C TRP A 448 8.06 -14.84 -20.16
N GLN A 449 7.99 -13.52 -19.96
CA GLN A 449 9.14 -12.60 -20.11
C GLN A 449 9.20 -11.61 -18.93
N ARG A 450 10.37 -11.05 -18.64
CA ARG A 450 10.51 -9.94 -17.69
C ARG A 450 10.14 -8.62 -18.37
N ASP A 451 9.36 -7.78 -17.70
CA ASP A 451 8.85 -6.52 -18.24
C ASP A 451 8.90 -5.41 -17.16
N ALA A 452 8.68 -4.15 -17.56
CA ALA A 452 8.56 -3.02 -16.64
C ALA A 452 7.08 -2.76 -16.27
N PRO A 453 6.80 -2.26 -15.05
CA PRO A 453 5.47 -1.78 -14.70
C PRO A 453 5.13 -0.48 -15.44
N HIS A 454 3.84 -0.26 -15.70
CA HIS A 454 3.37 0.99 -16.30
C HIS A 454 3.58 2.17 -15.33
N VAL A 455 4.19 3.24 -15.85
CA VAL A 455 4.40 4.49 -15.11
C VAL A 455 3.15 5.38 -15.02
N GLN A 456 2.03 4.93 -15.58
CA GLN A 456 0.72 5.56 -15.56
C GLN A 456 -0.33 4.55 -15.11
N ALA A 457 -1.41 5.05 -14.52
CA ALA A 457 -2.51 4.24 -14.00
C ALA A 457 -3.85 4.97 -14.17
N ALA A 458 -4.95 4.26 -13.93
CA ALA A 458 -6.31 4.78 -14.09
C ALA A 458 -6.62 5.96 -13.16
N ASN A 459 -6.04 5.97 -11.95
CA ASN A 459 -6.09 7.06 -10.97
C ASN A 459 -4.90 6.91 -9.98
N TYR A 460 -4.86 7.70 -8.91
CA TYR A 460 -3.77 7.62 -7.91
C TYR A 460 -3.71 6.26 -7.18
N ASP A 461 -4.85 5.71 -6.78
CA ASP A 461 -4.96 4.41 -6.06
C ASP A 461 -4.44 3.21 -6.84
N MET A 462 -4.22 3.42 -8.13
CA MET A 462 -3.82 2.42 -9.09
C MET A 462 -2.36 2.57 -9.54
N LEU A 463 -1.61 3.53 -8.97
CA LEU A 463 -0.26 3.91 -9.42
C LEU A 463 0.83 2.87 -9.08
N MET A 464 0.89 1.81 -9.88
CA MET A 464 1.75 0.63 -9.63
C MET A 464 3.25 0.90 -9.70
N SER A 465 3.71 1.99 -10.32
CA SER A 465 5.11 2.41 -10.30
C SER A 465 5.63 2.87 -8.92
N ARG A 466 4.77 2.93 -7.89
CA ARG A 466 5.16 3.04 -6.46
C ARG A 466 5.26 1.66 -5.76
N TRP A 467 4.63 0.64 -6.33
CA TRP A 467 4.59 -0.72 -5.79
C TRP A 467 5.67 -1.62 -6.36
N LEU A 468 5.89 -1.55 -7.67
CA LEU A 468 6.60 -2.55 -8.46
C LEU A 468 7.88 -1.96 -9.06
N ASP A 469 8.98 -2.72 -9.03
CA ASP A 469 10.22 -2.38 -9.75
C ASP A 469 10.30 -3.06 -11.13
N ALA A 470 9.74 -4.27 -11.23
CA ALA A 470 9.74 -5.13 -12.41
C ALA A 470 8.54 -6.08 -12.37
N LEU A 471 8.25 -6.74 -13.50
CA LEU A 471 7.17 -7.72 -13.65
C LEU A 471 7.69 -8.98 -14.36
N VAL A 472 6.96 -10.09 -14.23
CA VAL A 472 6.92 -11.16 -15.23
C VAL A 472 5.57 -11.13 -15.95
N VAL A 473 5.59 -11.34 -17.26
CA VAL A 473 4.42 -11.19 -18.12
C VAL A 473 4.28 -12.40 -19.02
N ALA A 474 3.18 -13.13 -18.85
CA ALA A 474 2.70 -14.10 -19.83
C ALA A 474 1.98 -13.33 -20.94
N ARG A 475 2.17 -13.71 -22.21
CA ARG A 475 1.49 -13.09 -23.36
C ARG A 475 0.79 -14.15 -24.21
N GLY A 476 -0.37 -13.81 -24.77
CA GLY A 476 -1.10 -14.72 -25.66
C GLY A 476 -0.35 -14.98 -26.97
N GLY A 477 -0.70 -16.08 -27.63
CA GLY A 477 -0.09 -16.50 -28.90
C GLY A 477 -0.85 -17.67 -29.52
N ALA A 478 -0.18 -18.45 -30.37
CA ALA A 478 -0.75 -19.67 -30.97
C ALA A 478 -1.05 -20.77 -29.92
N THR A 479 -0.37 -20.73 -28.78
CA THR A 479 -0.62 -21.56 -27.60
C THR A 479 -0.61 -20.68 -26.34
N ASN A 480 -1.25 -21.15 -25.27
CA ASN A 480 -1.15 -20.46 -23.97
C ASN A 480 0.26 -20.67 -23.37
N PRO A 481 0.83 -19.67 -22.67
CA PRO A 481 2.08 -19.81 -21.92
C PRO A 481 2.04 -20.96 -20.91
N ALA A 482 3.20 -21.57 -20.68
CA ALA A 482 3.33 -22.67 -19.73
C ALA A 482 3.02 -22.22 -18.28
N PRO A 483 2.47 -23.07 -17.41
CA PRO A 483 2.17 -22.70 -16.04
C PRO A 483 3.41 -22.24 -15.25
N LEU A 484 3.26 -21.15 -14.50
CA LEU A 484 4.25 -20.73 -13.51
C LEU A 484 4.11 -21.62 -12.27
N ARG A 485 5.21 -22.26 -11.87
CA ARG A 485 5.24 -23.27 -10.80
C ARG A 485 6.15 -22.88 -9.65
N LEU A 486 5.60 -22.84 -8.45
CA LEU A 486 6.28 -22.40 -7.23
C LEU A 486 5.96 -23.38 -6.09
N VAL A 487 6.97 -23.77 -5.32
CA VAL A 487 6.76 -24.48 -4.06
C VAL A 487 6.79 -23.46 -2.93
N PHE A 488 5.75 -23.46 -2.09
CA PHE A 488 5.63 -22.57 -0.93
C PHE A 488 5.33 -23.35 0.34
N GLN A 489 5.54 -22.76 1.51
CA GLN A 489 5.12 -23.32 2.79
C GLN A 489 4.63 -22.17 3.69
N ALA A 490 3.31 -22.01 3.76
CA ALA A 490 2.64 -20.89 4.43
C ALA A 490 1.12 -21.13 4.59
N ARG A 491 0.49 -20.43 5.54
CA ARG A 491 -0.98 -20.46 5.73
C ARG A 491 -1.75 -19.63 4.70
N PHE A 492 -1.20 -18.49 4.31
CA PHE A 492 -1.84 -17.50 3.44
C PHE A 492 -1.05 -17.34 2.13
N VAL A 493 -1.77 -17.19 1.00
CA VAL A 493 -1.18 -16.94 -0.32
C VAL A 493 -1.99 -15.89 -1.09
N LEU A 494 -1.32 -14.82 -1.50
CA LEU A 494 -1.83 -13.74 -2.34
C LEU A 494 -0.93 -13.58 -3.57
N LEU A 495 -1.54 -13.48 -4.73
CA LEU A 495 -0.86 -13.13 -5.97
C LEU A 495 -0.97 -11.61 -6.22
N PHE A 496 0.16 -10.98 -6.51
CA PHE A 496 0.28 -9.53 -6.68
C PHE A 496 0.95 -9.17 -8.01
N GLY A 497 0.55 -8.04 -8.61
CA GLY A 497 1.08 -7.58 -9.88
C GLY A 497 0.29 -6.39 -10.45
N GLU A 498 0.09 -6.39 -11.76
CA GLU A 498 -0.50 -5.28 -12.49
C GLU A 498 -1.69 -5.75 -13.35
N GLY A 499 -2.81 -5.03 -13.29
CA GLY A 499 -3.97 -5.24 -14.16
C GLY A 499 -4.01 -4.18 -15.26
N THR A 500 -4.12 -4.58 -16.53
CA THR A 500 -4.35 -3.69 -17.68
C THR A 500 -5.69 -4.04 -18.32
N VAL A 501 -6.20 -3.20 -19.24
CA VAL A 501 -7.40 -3.54 -20.03
C VAL A 501 -7.22 -4.84 -20.85
N LYS A 502 -5.96 -5.20 -21.14
CA LYS A 502 -5.51 -6.43 -21.82
C LYS A 502 -5.32 -7.62 -20.86
N THR A 503 -5.47 -7.46 -19.55
CA THR A 503 -5.18 -8.57 -18.62
C THR A 503 -6.21 -9.69 -18.75
N GLY A 504 -5.76 -10.84 -19.25
CA GLY A 504 -6.56 -12.04 -19.42
C GLY A 504 -6.80 -12.78 -18.10
N LYS A 505 -7.20 -14.05 -18.21
CA LYS A 505 -7.63 -14.87 -17.07
C LYS A 505 -6.57 -15.90 -16.71
N PHE A 506 -6.72 -16.55 -15.56
CA PHE A 506 -5.88 -17.68 -15.16
C PHE A 506 -6.64 -18.71 -14.33
N ARG A 507 -6.14 -19.95 -14.31
CA ARG A 507 -6.49 -20.97 -13.31
C ARG A 507 -5.34 -21.10 -12.32
N ALA A 508 -5.66 -21.44 -11.08
CA ALA A 508 -4.65 -21.82 -10.10
C ALA A 508 -4.89 -23.27 -9.64
N ARG A 509 -3.81 -24.02 -9.40
CA ARG A 509 -3.85 -25.33 -8.75
C ARG A 509 -2.97 -25.36 -7.51
N LEU A 510 -3.40 -26.13 -6.52
CA LEU A 510 -2.65 -26.50 -5.33
C LEU A 510 -2.49 -28.02 -5.36
N ASP A 511 -1.26 -28.51 -5.45
CA ASP A 511 -0.92 -29.94 -5.53
C ASP A 511 -1.72 -30.70 -6.62
N GLY A 512 -1.93 -30.03 -7.76
CA GLY A 512 -2.72 -30.55 -8.89
C GLY A 512 -4.25 -30.44 -8.73
N ALA A 513 -4.77 -30.13 -7.54
CA ALA A 513 -6.19 -29.84 -7.33
C ALA A 513 -6.52 -28.38 -7.74
N PRO A 514 -7.63 -28.10 -8.44
CA PRO A 514 -8.00 -26.75 -8.84
C PRO A 514 -8.44 -25.90 -7.64
N LEU A 515 -7.83 -24.73 -7.44
CA LEU A 515 -8.31 -23.75 -6.47
C LEU A 515 -9.63 -23.14 -6.95
N THR A 516 -10.53 -22.86 -6.00
CA THR A 516 -11.86 -22.31 -6.28
C THR A 516 -12.15 -21.05 -5.48
N TRP A 517 -12.96 -20.15 -6.05
CA TRP A 517 -13.49 -18.97 -5.38
C TRP A 517 -14.99 -18.83 -5.65
N ASN A 518 -15.74 -18.17 -4.75
CA ASN A 518 -17.21 -18.13 -4.83
C ASN A 518 -17.73 -16.82 -5.42
N LEU A 519 -18.26 -16.87 -6.65
CA LEU A 519 -19.02 -15.77 -7.24
C LEU A 519 -20.51 -15.93 -6.90
N LYS A 520 -21.03 -15.11 -5.98
CA LYS A 520 -22.44 -15.17 -5.54
C LYS A 520 -22.91 -16.57 -5.08
N LYS A 521 -22.03 -17.30 -4.35
CA LYS A 521 -22.17 -18.72 -3.93
C LYS A 521 -21.97 -19.78 -5.01
N THR A 522 -21.68 -19.41 -6.26
CA THR A 522 -21.29 -20.37 -7.32
C THR A 522 -19.76 -20.52 -7.35
N PRO A 523 -19.19 -21.71 -7.15
CA PRO A 523 -17.75 -21.94 -7.28
C PRO A 523 -17.24 -21.62 -8.68
N GLN A 524 -16.05 -21.02 -8.77
CA GLN A 524 -15.35 -20.64 -9.98
C GLN A 524 -13.90 -21.12 -9.89
N THR A 525 -13.36 -21.72 -10.95
CA THR A 525 -11.93 -22.12 -11.07
C THR A 525 -11.10 -21.14 -11.88
N LEU A 526 -11.74 -20.16 -12.52
CA LEU A 526 -11.14 -19.18 -13.41
C LEU A 526 -11.13 -17.81 -12.72
N PHE A 527 -9.94 -17.24 -12.54
CA PHE A 527 -9.73 -15.93 -11.95
C PHE A 527 -9.65 -14.86 -13.06
N ASP A 528 -10.27 -13.70 -12.85
CA ASP A 528 -10.30 -12.60 -13.82
C ASP A 528 -9.74 -11.29 -13.24
N PRO A 529 -8.40 -11.18 -13.08
CA PRO A 529 -7.77 -10.00 -12.51
C PRO A 529 -7.92 -8.73 -13.36
N GLY A 530 -8.09 -8.85 -14.69
CA GLY A 530 -8.26 -7.70 -15.59
C GLY A 530 -9.63 -7.02 -15.50
N HIS A 531 -10.59 -7.61 -14.76
CA HIS A 531 -11.95 -7.07 -14.63
C HIS A 531 -12.00 -5.64 -14.06
N LEU A 532 -11.15 -5.31 -13.08
CA LEU A 532 -11.09 -3.95 -12.52
C LEU A 532 -10.53 -2.95 -13.54
N ALA A 533 -9.42 -3.30 -14.19
CA ALA A 533 -8.79 -2.47 -15.21
C ALA A 533 -9.71 -2.19 -16.42
N ARG A 534 -10.43 -3.21 -16.90
CA ARG A 534 -11.46 -3.04 -17.95
C ARG A 534 -12.65 -2.20 -17.50
N ARG A 535 -13.07 -2.29 -16.22
CA ARG A 535 -14.17 -1.47 -15.68
C ARG A 535 -13.81 0.01 -15.60
N ILE A 536 -12.59 0.34 -15.20
CA ILE A 536 -12.15 1.74 -15.01
C ILE A 536 -11.58 2.33 -16.32
N GLY A 537 -11.07 1.49 -17.23
CA GLY A 537 -10.51 1.91 -18.51
C GLY A 537 -9.01 2.27 -18.47
N GLY A 538 -8.24 1.67 -17.56
CA GLY A 538 -6.81 1.94 -17.40
C GLY A 538 -6.11 0.94 -16.48
N THR A 539 -4.81 1.12 -16.27
CA THR A 539 -3.99 0.21 -15.44
C THR A 539 -4.35 0.30 -13.95
N THR A 540 -4.35 -0.84 -13.26
CA THR A 540 -4.69 -1.05 -11.85
C THR A 540 -3.66 -1.94 -11.13
N HIS A 541 -3.75 -2.06 -9.81
CA HIS A 541 -3.16 -3.21 -9.14
C HIS A 541 -3.84 -4.51 -9.60
N LEU A 542 -3.09 -5.61 -9.61
CA LEU A 542 -3.60 -6.97 -9.54
C LEU A 542 -3.40 -7.45 -8.11
N VAL A 543 -4.49 -7.74 -7.40
CA VAL A 543 -4.49 -8.29 -6.04
C VAL A 543 -5.45 -9.47 -6.02
N GLN A 544 -4.95 -10.68 -5.87
CA GLN A 544 -5.78 -11.88 -5.85
C GLN A 544 -5.33 -12.81 -4.72
N VAL A 545 -6.11 -12.83 -3.64
CA VAL A 545 -5.96 -13.86 -2.60
C VAL A 545 -6.34 -15.22 -3.20
N LEU A 546 -5.47 -16.21 -3.04
CA LEU A 546 -5.65 -17.58 -3.53
C LEU A 546 -5.94 -18.55 -2.37
N ILE A 547 -5.25 -18.38 -1.24
CA ILE A 547 -5.40 -19.20 -0.04
C ILE A 547 -5.47 -18.26 1.16
N LYS A 548 -6.46 -18.47 2.04
CA LYS A 548 -6.66 -17.65 3.26
C LYS A 548 -6.16 -18.32 4.53
N ASP A 549 -6.36 -19.63 4.63
CA ASP A 549 -5.83 -20.48 5.68
C ASP A 549 -5.64 -21.88 5.06
N GLY A 550 -4.39 -22.32 4.97
CA GLY A 550 -3.94 -23.61 4.45
C GLY A 550 -2.88 -24.21 5.37
N ASP A 551 -2.43 -25.43 5.09
CA ASP A 551 -1.44 -26.09 5.94
C ASP A 551 -0.05 -25.42 5.85
N PRO A 552 0.57 -25.00 6.98
CA PRO A 552 1.95 -24.57 7.00
C PRO A 552 2.94 -25.71 7.34
N ALA A 553 2.46 -26.90 7.74
CA ALA A 553 3.32 -28.01 8.16
C ALA A 553 4.06 -28.65 6.97
N THR A 554 3.45 -28.66 5.78
CA THR A 554 4.03 -29.25 4.56
C THR A 554 4.28 -28.21 3.45
N PRO A 555 5.30 -28.39 2.59
CA PRO A 555 5.48 -27.57 1.39
C PRO A 555 4.51 -28.00 0.27
N HIS A 556 3.81 -27.03 -0.31
CA HIS A 556 2.80 -27.23 -1.36
C HIS A 556 3.26 -26.68 -2.71
N LEU A 557 2.80 -27.31 -3.81
CA LEU A 557 3.00 -26.85 -5.19
C LEU A 557 1.84 -25.94 -5.63
N LEU A 558 2.14 -24.67 -5.86
CA LEU A 558 1.26 -23.72 -6.54
C LEU A 558 1.56 -23.70 -8.04
N GLU A 559 0.55 -23.96 -8.86
CA GLU A 559 0.57 -23.69 -10.30
C GLU A 559 -0.32 -22.49 -10.65
N ILE A 560 0.18 -21.57 -11.48
CA ILE A 560 -0.61 -20.49 -12.10
C ILE A 560 -0.59 -20.71 -13.62
N GLU A 561 -1.74 -21.09 -14.18
CA GLU A 561 -1.95 -21.39 -15.61
C GLU A 561 -2.66 -20.22 -16.30
N PRO A 562 -1.97 -19.45 -17.17
CA PRO A 562 -2.62 -18.41 -17.97
C PRO A 562 -3.68 -19.01 -18.93
N VAL A 563 -4.84 -18.37 -18.97
CA VAL A 563 -5.95 -18.71 -19.88
C VAL A 563 -6.28 -17.44 -20.66
N LEU A 564 -5.42 -17.17 -21.64
CA LEU A 564 -5.47 -15.99 -22.49
C LEU A 564 -6.27 -16.32 -23.76
N ALA A 565 -7.21 -15.45 -24.13
CA ALA A 565 -8.17 -15.69 -25.20
C ALA A 565 -7.66 -15.30 -26.61
N GLY A 566 -6.54 -14.59 -26.70
CA GLY A 566 -5.94 -14.16 -27.96
C GLY A 566 -4.59 -13.47 -27.77
N PRO A 567 -3.87 -13.13 -28.87
CA PRO A 567 -2.51 -12.61 -28.83
C PRO A 567 -2.38 -11.22 -28.16
N ASP A 568 -3.49 -10.47 -28.08
CA ASP A 568 -3.53 -9.18 -27.41
C ASP A 568 -3.64 -9.25 -25.89
N GLU A 569 -3.98 -10.41 -25.31
CA GLU A 569 -4.10 -10.59 -23.86
C GLU A 569 -2.76 -10.89 -23.18
N GLU A 570 -2.63 -10.49 -21.92
CA GLU A 570 -1.44 -10.67 -21.08
C GLU A 570 -1.81 -11.01 -19.63
N LEU A 571 -0.86 -11.53 -18.85
CA LEU A 571 -0.98 -11.66 -17.39
C LEU A 571 0.30 -11.15 -16.73
N ARG A 572 0.21 -10.03 -16.01
CA ARG A 572 1.37 -9.28 -15.47
C ARG A 572 1.46 -9.48 -13.96
N LEU A 573 2.42 -10.28 -13.51
CA LEU A 573 2.61 -10.67 -12.10
C LEU A 573 3.92 -10.11 -11.57
N GLU A 574 3.97 -9.66 -10.33
CA GLU A 574 5.22 -9.19 -9.68
C GLU A 574 5.68 -10.13 -8.58
N SER A 575 4.79 -10.56 -7.70
CA SER A 575 5.15 -11.41 -6.56
C SER A 575 4.05 -12.39 -6.17
N VAL A 576 4.47 -13.52 -5.60
CA VAL A 576 3.62 -14.30 -4.71
C VAL A 576 3.96 -13.92 -3.27
N CYS A 577 2.94 -13.46 -2.55
CA CYS A 577 3.00 -12.98 -1.19
C CYS A 577 2.45 -14.08 -0.27
N VAL A 578 3.26 -14.55 0.69
CA VAL A 578 2.90 -15.66 1.58
C VAL A 578 3.11 -15.31 3.05
N ALA A 579 2.22 -15.78 3.93
CA ALA A 579 2.29 -15.48 5.36
C ALA A 579 1.79 -16.62 6.26
N GLY A 580 2.25 -16.61 7.52
CA GLY A 580 1.93 -17.62 8.54
C GLY A 580 2.78 -18.88 8.41
N GLY A 581 3.22 -19.44 9.54
CA GLY A 581 4.20 -20.52 9.53
C GLY A 581 5.56 -20.08 8.94
N PRO A 582 6.27 -20.95 8.19
CA PRO A 582 7.60 -20.63 7.64
C PRO A 582 7.65 -19.51 6.58
N ALA A 583 6.50 -19.15 5.97
CA ALA A 583 6.39 -18.15 4.90
C ALA A 583 7.43 -18.29 3.76
N THR A 584 7.77 -19.52 3.35
CA THR A 584 8.79 -19.74 2.31
C THR A 584 8.20 -19.84 0.90
N VAL A 585 8.99 -19.45 -0.10
CA VAL A 585 8.71 -19.65 -1.54
C VAL A 585 10.01 -19.98 -2.28
N ARG A 586 9.96 -20.94 -3.20
CA ARG A 586 11.02 -21.30 -4.16
C ARG A 586 10.41 -21.68 -5.52
N GLY A 587 11.17 -21.54 -6.61
CA GLY A 587 10.75 -22.03 -7.93
C GLY A 587 10.73 -23.56 -7.96
N ALA A 588 9.78 -24.16 -8.68
CA ALA A 588 9.63 -25.63 -8.73
C ALA A 588 10.83 -26.35 -9.37
N GLU A 589 11.54 -25.69 -10.30
CA GLU A 589 12.82 -26.16 -10.87
C GLU A 589 13.99 -26.21 -9.84
N ARG A 590 13.73 -25.88 -8.57
CA ARG A 590 14.65 -26.02 -7.43
C ARG A 590 14.02 -26.84 -6.28
N ALA A 591 13.07 -27.72 -6.60
CA ALA A 591 12.77 -28.87 -5.76
C ALA A 591 13.87 -29.95 -5.97
N PRO A 592 14.34 -30.63 -4.91
CA PRO A 592 15.17 -31.82 -5.03
C PRO A 592 14.34 -33.03 -5.49
#